data_AF-A0A954F0H4-F1
#
_entry.id   AF-A0A954F0H4-F1
#
_cell.length_a   1.000
_cell.length_b   1.000
_cell.length_c   1.000
_cell.angle_alpha   90.00
_cell.angle_beta   90.00
_cell.angle_gamma   90.00
#
_symmetry.space_group_name_H-M   'P 1'
#
loop_
_entity.id
_entity.type
_entity.pdbx_description
1 polymer ?
#
loop_
_entity_poly.entity_id
_entity_poly.type
_entity_poly.pdbx_seq_one_letter_code
_entity_poly.pdbx_strand_id
1 'polypeptide(L)'
;GGGIEVVNGSVVLTDSALNENEAGPVGSANPGNGGGLHVTGSATVFVTNTEVIGNVAANEGGGLWNQAGSTMYVNMGSYIGFNLVTGLNANDGGGGIFNNMGSLSISDSTLDRNAANGSGGGVFNNGGSVSIVRSTLSGNFAGSASSAGGGGLFNSSGADARIVNSTFSGNTANHNGGGIENFGSVSIFNSTLVLNRANEDALGAPNGGSGGGIHTLSGAFTELYNTIVAGNRRFANTVDDDINGGMVFAGSSFNIVGNAVTSGGLTDAVNSNIVGVGGIGTRALATIVSPTLGDNGGPTLTHALVAGSVGINSGGVGFLPAGVTTDQRGFPRLNGILDRGAFEL
;
A
#
# COMPACT_ATOMS: atom_id res chain seq x y z
N GLY A 1 -2.55 22.55 -9.50
CA GLY A 1 -3.51 21.54 -9.07
C GLY A 1 -4.86 22.21 -8.93
N GLY A 2 -5.86 21.48 -8.43
CA GLY A 2 -7.20 22.06 -8.22
C GLY A 2 -7.21 23.05 -7.06
N GLY A 3 -6.53 22.74 -5.96
CA GLY A 3 -6.38 23.63 -4.81
C GLY A 3 -5.07 24.44 -4.85
N ILE A 4 -3.93 23.75 -4.80
CA ILE A 4 -2.59 24.36 -4.75
C ILE A 4 -1.75 23.95 -5.96
N GLU A 5 -1.02 24.91 -6.51
CA GLU A 5 0.03 24.71 -7.51
C GLU A 5 1.38 25.19 -6.96
N VAL A 6 2.37 24.30 -6.95
CA VAL A 6 3.70 24.58 -6.40
C VAL A 6 4.72 24.56 -7.52
N VAL A 7 5.19 25.74 -7.92
CA VAL A 7 6.17 25.87 -9.00
C VAL A 7 7.59 25.61 -8.50
N ASN A 8 7.97 26.09 -7.33
CA ASN A 8 9.26 25.77 -6.70
C ASN A 8 9.25 26.15 -5.21
N GLY A 9 10.28 25.75 -4.47
CA GLY A 9 10.50 26.19 -3.10
C GLY A 9 9.95 25.22 -2.06
N SER A 10 9.27 25.73 -1.03
CA SER A 10 8.71 24.89 0.02
C SER A 10 7.28 25.28 0.36
N VAL A 11 6.44 24.27 0.61
CA VAL A 11 5.07 24.42 1.08
C VAL A 11 4.93 23.65 2.38
N VAL A 12 4.32 24.29 3.38
CA VAL A 12 4.03 23.69 4.67
C VAL A 12 2.53 23.78 4.91
N LEU A 13 1.89 22.62 5.00
CA LEU A 13 0.50 22.45 5.40
C LEU A 13 0.52 21.78 6.76
N THR A 14 -0.02 22.47 7.76
CA THR A 14 -0.08 21.99 9.14
C THR A 14 -1.46 22.29 9.67
N ASP A 15 -2.13 21.29 10.25
CA ASP A 15 -3.49 21.43 10.78
C ASP A 15 -4.45 22.03 9.74
N SER A 16 -4.31 21.60 8.49
CA SER A 16 -4.95 22.19 7.32
C SER A 16 -5.95 21.23 6.68
N ALA A 17 -6.77 21.74 5.75
CA ALA A 17 -7.69 20.95 4.94
C ALA A 17 -7.59 21.35 3.46
N LEU A 18 -7.36 20.37 2.59
CA LEU A 18 -7.39 20.46 1.14
C LEU A 18 -8.54 19.56 0.65
N ASN A 19 -9.76 20.07 0.68
CA ASN A 19 -10.94 19.25 0.44
C ASN A 19 -11.71 19.71 -0.80
N GLU A 20 -12.29 18.75 -1.54
CA GLU A 20 -13.24 18.97 -2.64
C GLU A 20 -12.71 19.86 -3.78
N ASN A 21 -11.41 19.82 -4.05
CA ASN A 21 -10.80 20.55 -5.16
C ASN A 21 -10.80 19.71 -6.44
N GLU A 22 -10.90 20.36 -7.60
CA GLU A 22 -10.93 19.69 -8.90
C GLU A 22 -9.85 20.21 -9.85
N ALA A 23 -9.04 19.30 -10.40
CA ALA A 23 -8.12 19.54 -11.50
C ALA A 23 -8.63 18.81 -12.76
N GLY A 24 -9.54 19.42 -13.51
CA GLY A 24 -10.32 18.73 -14.54
C GLY A 24 -11.20 19.65 -15.39
N PRO A 25 -12.15 19.11 -16.18
CA PRO A 25 -12.54 17.69 -16.31
C PRO A 25 -11.82 16.91 -17.45
N VAL A 26 -12.05 15.59 -17.49
CA VAL A 26 -11.54 14.65 -18.52
C VAL A 26 -11.77 15.19 -19.93
N GLY A 27 -10.74 15.11 -20.79
CA GLY A 27 -10.81 15.51 -22.18
C GLY A 27 -10.62 17.02 -22.44
N SER A 28 -10.54 17.84 -21.40
CA SER A 28 -10.28 19.29 -21.52
C SER A 28 -9.19 19.83 -20.61
N ALA A 29 -8.75 19.06 -19.61
CA ALA A 29 -7.79 19.51 -18.63
C ALA A 29 -6.33 19.45 -19.14
N ASN A 30 -5.61 20.57 -19.06
CA ASN A 30 -4.18 20.60 -19.33
C ASN A 30 -3.42 21.55 -18.36
N PRO A 31 -2.59 21.02 -17.43
CA PRO A 31 -2.57 19.63 -16.96
C PRO A 31 -3.67 19.38 -15.90
N GLY A 32 -4.42 18.29 -16.04
CA GLY A 32 -5.49 17.87 -15.12
C GLY A 32 -5.00 17.03 -13.93
N ASN A 33 -3.99 17.53 -13.22
CA ASN A 33 -3.27 16.79 -12.18
C ASN A 33 -3.38 17.45 -10.80
N GLY A 34 -3.23 16.65 -9.74
CA GLY A 34 -3.13 17.12 -8.35
C GLY A 34 -4.40 17.83 -7.91
N GLY A 35 -5.50 17.10 -7.74
CA GLY A 35 -6.81 17.66 -7.41
C GLY A 35 -6.71 18.57 -6.18
N GLY A 36 -6.10 18.09 -5.09
CA GLY A 36 -5.76 18.93 -3.94
C GLY A 36 -4.52 19.79 -4.16
N LEU A 37 -3.36 19.15 -4.34
CA LEU A 37 -2.07 19.84 -4.53
C LEU A 37 -1.26 19.21 -5.67
N HIS A 38 -0.68 20.06 -6.50
CA HIS A 38 0.24 19.68 -7.57
C HIS A 38 1.57 20.42 -7.46
N VAL A 39 2.68 19.72 -7.69
CA VAL A 39 4.03 20.28 -7.69
C VAL A 39 4.60 20.26 -9.12
N THR A 40 4.64 21.39 -9.84
CA THR A 40 5.17 21.48 -11.23
C THR A 40 6.69 21.65 -11.32
N GLY A 41 7.37 22.14 -10.28
CA GLY A 41 8.85 22.23 -10.27
C GLY A 41 9.48 21.53 -9.08
N SER A 42 10.72 21.86 -8.74
CA SER A 42 11.41 21.24 -7.59
C SER A 42 10.99 21.92 -6.29
N ALA A 43 10.38 21.15 -5.39
CA ALA A 43 9.89 21.65 -4.12
C ALA A 43 10.04 20.65 -2.96
N THR A 44 10.00 21.17 -1.74
CA THR A 44 9.81 20.38 -0.52
C THR A 44 8.44 20.67 0.08
N VAL A 45 7.57 19.66 0.11
CA VAL A 45 6.19 19.78 0.60
C VAL A 45 6.06 19.02 1.92
N PHE A 46 5.51 19.69 2.94
CA PHE A 46 5.15 19.11 4.21
C PHE A 46 3.63 19.11 4.36
N VAL A 47 3.04 17.93 4.52
CA VAL A 47 1.62 17.68 4.74
C VAL A 47 1.48 17.02 6.10
N THR A 48 1.29 17.85 7.12
CA THR A 48 1.38 17.48 8.52
C THR A 48 0.03 17.63 9.19
N ASN A 49 -0.48 16.56 9.80
CA ASN A 49 -1.80 16.56 10.46
C ASN A 49 -2.88 17.25 9.60
N THR A 50 -2.91 16.91 8.32
CA THR A 50 -3.71 17.62 7.30
C THR A 50 -4.71 16.66 6.68
N GLU A 51 -5.92 17.15 6.44
CA GLU A 51 -6.96 16.44 5.69
C GLU A 51 -6.84 16.76 4.20
N VAL A 52 -6.84 15.73 3.37
CA VAL A 52 -6.88 15.83 1.90
C VAL A 52 -8.02 14.93 1.42
N ILE A 53 -9.22 15.50 1.30
CA ILE A 53 -10.45 14.71 1.16
C ILE A 53 -11.25 15.08 -0.08
N GLY A 54 -11.72 14.07 -0.82
CA GLY A 54 -12.75 14.30 -1.84
C GLY A 54 -12.27 15.11 -3.05
N ASN A 55 -10.97 15.21 -3.27
CA ASN A 55 -10.41 15.94 -4.41
C ASN A 55 -10.47 15.07 -5.68
N VAL A 56 -10.62 15.72 -6.82
CA VAL A 56 -10.77 15.07 -8.13
C VAL A 56 -9.68 15.56 -9.08
N ALA A 57 -9.01 14.63 -9.75
CA ALA A 57 -8.11 14.94 -10.86
C ALA A 57 -8.55 14.22 -12.13
N ALA A 58 -8.43 14.89 -13.27
CA ALA A 58 -8.75 14.30 -14.56
C ALA A 58 -7.76 13.19 -14.93
N ASN A 59 -6.48 13.33 -14.59
CA ASN A 59 -5.45 12.37 -14.99
C ASN A 59 -4.70 11.76 -13.81
N GLU A 60 -4.15 12.53 -12.87
CA GLU A 60 -3.20 11.98 -11.90
C GLU A 60 -3.27 12.68 -10.56
N GLY A 61 -3.05 11.96 -9.46
CA GLY A 61 -2.93 12.54 -8.12
C GLY A 61 -4.22 13.18 -7.67
N GLY A 62 -5.27 12.39 -7.43
CA GLY A 62 -6.57 12.93 -7.02
C GLY A 62 -6.43 13.85 -5.80
N GLY A 63 -5.72 13.41 -4.77
CA GLY A 63 -5.33 14.24 -3.63
C GLY A 63 -4.07 15.05 -3.89
N LEU A 64 -2.92 14.36 -3.96
CA LEU A 64 -1.59 14.96 -4.00
C LEU A 64 -0.78 14.49 -5.20
N TRP A 65 0.03 15.37 -5.77
CA TRP A 65 0.92 15.05 -6.89
C TRP A 65 2.32 15.60 -6.65
N ASN A 66 3.31 14.72 -6.70
CA ASN A 66 4.73 15.00 -6.49
C ASN A 66 5.57 14.64 -7.73
N GLN A 67 6.72 15.31 -7.91
CA GLN A 67 7.52 15.17 -9.13
C GLN A 67 9.02 14.99 -8.94
N ALA A 68 9.72 14.80 -10.07
CA ALA A 68 11.16 14.70 -10.14
C ALA A 68 11.85 15.89 -9.48
N GLY A 69 12.81 15.59 -8.61
CA GLY A 69 13.54 16.60 -7.83
C GLY A 69 12.75 17.21 -6.68
N SER A 70 11.52 16.73 -6.41
CA SER A 70 10.71 17.16 -5.27
C SER A 70 10.64 16.09 -4.19
N THR A 71 10.51 16.54 -2.94
CA THR A 71 10.29 15.67 -1.78
C THR A 71 8.99 16.06 -1.10
N MET A 72 8.12 15.08 -0.88
CA MET A 72 6.85 15.26 -0.20
C MET A 72 6.82 14.40 1.08
N TYR A 73 6.53 15.04 2.20
CA TYR A 73 6.33 14.41 3.50
C TYR A 73 4.85 14.47 3.88
N VAL A 74 4.24 13.31 4.09
CA VAL A 74 2.87 13.16 4.58
C VAL A 74 2.95 12.52 5.95
N ASN A 75 2.70 13.27 7.02
CA ASN A 75 2.99 12.80 8.36
C ASN A 75 2.04 13.27 9.47
N MET A 76 2.25 12.70 10.66
CA MET A 76 1.63 13.11 11.93
C MET A 76 0.10 13.12 11.88
N GLY A 77 -0.51 11.99 11.51
CA GLY A 77 -1.96 11.83 11.51
C GLY A 77 -2.66 12.35 10.27
N SER A 78 -1.93 12.77 9.23
CA SER A 78 -2.53 13.21 7.97
C SER A 78 -3.47 12.15 7.39
N TYR A 79 -4.63 12.60 6.92
CA TYR A 79 -5.69 11.75 6.37
C TYR A 79 -5.93 12.13 4.91
N ILE A 80 -5.69 11.17 4.01
CA ILE A 80 -5.85 11.32 2.57
C ILE A 80 -6.93 10.33 2.17
N GLY A 81 -8.14 10.82 1.91
CA GLY A 81 -9.25 9.91 1.67
C GLY A 81 -10.26 10.38 0.67
N PHE A 82 -10.99 9.43 0.09
CA PHE A 82 -12.06 9.70 -0.88
C PHE A 82 -11.63 10.53 -2.10
N ASN A 83 -10.34 10.62 -2.40
CA ASN A 83 -9.86 11.31 -3.58
C ASN A 83 -10.01 10.43 -4.82
N LEU A 84 -10.26 11.06 -5.97
CA LEU A 84 -10.62 10.37 -7.20
C LEU A 84 -9.78 10.82 -8.39
N VAL A 85 -9.32 9.87 -9.17
CA VAL A 85 -8.82 10.09 -10.53
C VAL A 85 -9.80 9.51 -11.54
N THR A 86 -10.28 10.35 -12.46
CA THR A 86 -11.32 9.97 -13.43
C THR A 86 -10.77 9.50 -14.79
N GLY A 87 -9.50 9.73 -15.08
CA GLY A 87 -8.85 9.36 -16.34
C GLY A 87 -8.86 7.85 -16.56
N LEU A 88 -9.10 7.43 -17.80
CA LEU A 88 -9.34 6.01 -18.12
C LEU A 88 -8.08 5.29 -18.60
N ASN A 89 -6.94 5.97 -18.72
CA ASN A 89 -5.70 5.28 -19.06
C ASN A 89 -5.14 4.55 -17.85
N ALA A 90 -4.43 3.44 -18.07
CA ALA A 90 -3.84 2.68 -16.97
C ALA A 90 -2.84 3.51 -16.12
N ASN A 91 -2.20 4.51 -16.75
CA ASN A 91 -1.25 5.40 -16.09
C ASN A 91 -1.91 6.61 -15.40
N ASP A 92 -3.22 6.82 -15.62
CA ASP A 92 -3.99 7.89 -14.98
C ASP A 92 -4.35 7.46 -13.55
N GLY A 93 -3.42 7.62 -12.62
CA GLY A 93 -3.46 6.95 -11.34
C GLY A 93 -3.13 7.80 -10.12
N GLY A 94 -2.92 7.13 -8.99
CA GLY A 94 -2.64 7.81 -7.73
C GLY A 94 -3.87 8.52 -7.20
N GLY A 95 -4.94 7.77 -6.94
CA GLY A 95 -6.19 8.34 -6.42
C GLY A 95 -5.94 9.21 -5.21
N GLY A 96 -5.17 8.71 -4.23
CA GLY A 96 -4.65 9.49 -3.12
C GLY A 96 -3.44 10.32 -3.53
N ILE A 97 -2.35 9.64 -3.91
CA ILE A 97 -1.06 10.29 -4.20
C ILE A 97 -0.43 9.73 -5.48
N PHE A 98 -0.02 10.62 -6.38
CA PHE A 98 0.83 10.27 -7.52
C PHE A 98 2.25 10.81 -7.30
N ASN A 99 3.24 9.94 -7.35
CA ASN A 99 4.65 10.29 -7.18
C ASN A 99 5.41 10.02 -8.49
N ASN A 100 5.75 11.07 -9.21
CA ASN A 100 6.39 10.99 -10.53
C ASN A 100 7.90 11.23 -10.43
N MET A 101 8.68 10.17 -10.28
CA MET A 101 10.14 10.23 -10.12
C MET A 101 10.62 11.09 -8.93
N GLY A 102 9.71 11.43 -8.02
CA GLY A 102 9.99 12.19 -6.80
C GLY A 102 10.30 11.29 -5.60
N SER A 103 10.56 11.92 -4.46
CA SER A 103 10.65 11.24 -3.16
C SER A 103 9.38 11.50 -2.34
N LEU A 104 8.70 10.44 -1.93
CA LEU A 104 7.51 10.49 -1.09
C LEU A 104 7.74 9.72 0.21
N SER A 105 7.51 10.38 1.34
CA SER A 105 7.54 9.76 2.66
C SER A 105 6.16 9.90 3.31
N ILE A 106 5.56 8.77 3.66
CA ILE A 106 4.29 8.68 4.37
C ILE A 106 4.58 8.06 5.73
N SER A 107 4.28 8.77 6.81
CA SER A 107 4.50 8.27 8.17
C SER A 107 3.36 8.57 9.11
N ASP A 108 2.94 7.62 9.94
CA ASP A 108 1.89 7.83 10.94
C ASP A 108 0.61 8.43 10.32
N SER A 109 0.25 8.01 9.11
CA SER A 109 -0.80 8.62 8.29
C SER A 109 -1.74 7.56 7.71
N THR A 110 -2.93 8.00 7.29
CA THR A 110 -3.96 7.12 6.74
C THR A 110 -4.31 7.53 5.31
N LEU A 111 -4.23 6.58 4.38
CA LEU A 111 -4.76 6.70 3.03
C LEU A 111 -5.96 5.76 2.88
N ASP A 112 -7.16 6.31 2.83
CA ASP A 112 -8.39 5.53 2.93
C ASP A 112 -9.38 5.83 1.80
N ARG A 113 -9.89 4.77 1.16
CA ARG A 113 -10.95 4.87 0.14
C ARG A 113 -10.66 5.87 -0.99
N ASN A 114 -9.40 6.02 -1.36
CA ASN A 114 -9.03 6.73 -2.58
C ASN A 114 -9.25 5.81 -3.79
N ALA A 115 -9.62 6.41 -4.92
CA ALA A 115 -9.95 5.67 -6.13
C ALA A 115 -9.22 6.23 -7.34
N ALA A 116 -8.73 5.34 -8.19
CA ALA A 116 -8.26 5.67 -9.52
C ALA A 116 -8.94 4.78 -10.55
N ASN A 117 -9.36 5.40 -11.65
CA ASN A 117 -9.79 4.65 -12.82
C ASN A 117 -8.58 3.92 -13.47
N GLY A 118 -7.37 4.50 -13.42
CA GLY A 118 -6.10 3.80 -13.66
C GLY A 118 -5.54 3.08 -12.43
N SER A 119 -4.21 2.91 -12.38
CA SER A 119 -3.52 2.18 -11.30
C SER A 119 -3.29 3.01 -10.03
N GLY A 120 -2.95 2.34 -8.93
CA GLY A 120 -2.53 3.01 -7.70
C GLY A 120 -3.67 3.77 -7.02
N GLY A 121 -4.68 3.06 -6.52
CA GLY A 121 -5.84 3.69 -5.87
C GLY A 121 -5.41 4.57 -4.69
N GLY A 122 -4.56 4.04 -3.82
CA GLY A 122 -3.92 4.80 -2.75
C GLY A 122 -2.74 5.60 -3.27
N VAL A 123 -1.69 4.90 -3.72
CA VAL A 123 -0.44 5.49 -4.21
C VAL A 123 -0.06 4.91 -5.57
N PHE A 124 0.31 5.77 -6.51
CA PHE A 124 1.05 5.39 -7.71
C PHE A 124 2.47 5.94 -7.60
N ASN A 125 3.46 5.06 -7.55
CA ASN A 125 4.87 5.41 -7.62
C ASN A 125 5.41 5.19 -9.03
N ASN A 126 5.57 6.28 -9.79
CA ASN A 126 6.04 6.23 -11.16
C ASN A 126 7.55 6.52 -11.25
N GLY A 127 8.38 5.48 -11.18
CA GLY A 127 9.84 5.59 -11.25
C GLY A 127 10.49 6.39 -10.12
N GLY A 128 9.75 6.66 -9.04
CA GLY A 128 10.23 7.42 -7.88
C GLY A 128 10.55 6.52 -6.67
N SER A 129 10.76 7.16 -5.52
CA SER A 129 10.98 6.48 -4.25
C SER A 129 9.85 6.76 -3.26
N VAL A 130 9.30 5.70 -2.67
CA VAL A 130 8.26 5.77 -1.65
C VAL A 130 8.72 5.09 -0.36
N SER A 131 8.56 5.77 0.77
CA SER A 131 8.70 5.17 2.11
C SER A 131 7.39 5.29 2.88
N ILE A 132 6.86 4.16 3.35
CA ILE A 132 5.61 4.10 4.13
C ILE A 132 5.93 3.50 5.50
N VAL A 133 5.66 4.25 6.56
CA VAL A 133 6.04 3.89 7.93
C VAL A 133 4.85 4.09 8.87
N ARG A 134 4.53 3.10 9.70
CA ARG A 134 3.46 3.24 10.73
C ARG A 134 2.12 3.77 10.19
N SER A 135 1.80 3.41 8.96
CA SER A 135 0.69 4.00 8.21
C SER A 135 -0.31 2.94 7.76
N THR A 136 -1.54 3.38 7.48
CA THR A 136 -2.62 2.50 7.02
C THR A 136 -3.09 2.90 5.64
N LEU A 137 -3.02 1.95 4.71
CA LEU A 137 -3.61 2.06 3.38
C LEU A 137 -4.82 1.12 3.34
N SER A 138 -6.02 1.67 3.35
CA SER A 138 -7.25 0.87 3.45
C SER A 138 -8.32 1.22 2.43
N GLY A 139 -9.03 0.20 1.95
CA GLY A 139 -10.20 0.38 1.09
C GLY A 139 -9.94 1.15 -0.22
N ASN A 140 -8.69 1.32 -0.63
CA ASN A 140 -8.34 2.03 -1.84
C ASN A 140 -8.64 1.17 -3.07
N PHE A 141 -9.01 1.81 -4.18
CA PHE A 141 -9.50 1.14 -5.37
C PHE A 141 -8.77 1.58 -6.64
N ALA A 142 -8.30 0.63 -7.44
CA ALA A 142 -7.79 0.85 -8.80
C ALA A 142 -8.62 -0.02 -9.76
N GLY A 143 -9.18 0.49 -10.87
CA GLY A 143 -9.82 -0.49 -11.75
C GLY A 143 -10.71 -0.17 -12.93
N SER A 144 -11.02 1.07 -13.29
CA SER A 144 -11.88 1.27 -14.49
C SER A 144 -11.16 0.99 -15.82
N ALA A 145 -9.82 0.98 -15.83
CA ALA A 145 -9.00 0.62 -16.99
C ALA A 145 -8.65 -0.88 -17.02
N SER A 146 -8.51 -1.45 -18.23
CA SER A 146 -8.30 -2.90 -18.47
C SER A 146 -7.00 -3.50 -17.92
N SER A 147 -6.15 -2.71 -17.28
CA SER A 147 -4.87 -3.13 -16.68
C SER A 147 -4.53 -2.36 -15.41
N ALA A 148 -5.54 -1.76 -14.75
CA ALA A 148 -5.37 -1.00 -13.52
C ALA A 148 -5.16 -1.94 -12.33
N GLY A 149 -4.02 -1.80 -11.65
CA GLY A 149 -3.75 -2.57 -10.43
C GLY A 149 -3.04 -1.78 -9.34
N GLY A 150 -2.66 -2.46 -8.27
CA GLY A 150 -2.09 -1.84 -7.09
C GLY A 150 -3.13 -1.01 -6.31
N GLY A 151 -4.23 -1.64 -5.88
CA GLY A 151 -5.33 -0.95 -5.19
C GLY A 151 -4.83 -0.06 -4.05
N GLY A 152 -3.92 -0.59 -3.22
CA GLY A 152 -3.19 0.20 -2.21
C GLY A 152 -2.00 0.95 -2.80
N LEU A 153 -1.06 0.22 -3.43
CA LEU A 153 0.15 0.76 -4.04
C LEU A 153 0.42 0.12 -5.41
N PHE A 154 0.61 0.95 -6.43
CA PHE A 154 1.24 0.55 -7.68
C PHE A 154 2.68 1.07 -7.71
N ASN A 155 3.66 0.18 -7.81
CA ASN A 155 5.08 0.52 -7.88
C ASN A 155 5.62 0.19 -9.28
N SER A 156 5.86 1.21 -10.10
CA SER A 156 6.21 1.00 -11.52
C SER A 156 7.65 0.52 -11.72
N SER A 157 7.99 0.19 -12.97
CA SER A 157 9.36 -0.22 -13.31
C SER A 157 10.37 0.89 -12.99
N GLY A 158 11.50 0.51 -12.38
CA GLY A 158 12.52 1.44 -11.92
C GLY A 158 12.15 2.23 -10.67
N ALA A 159 10.99 1.97 -10.06
CA ALA A 159 10.53 2.60 -8.83
C ALA A 159 10.86 1.74 -7.59
N ASP A 160 11.14 2.40 -6.47
CA ASP A 160 11.47 1.77 -5.20
C ASP A 160 10.41 2.08 -4.14
N ALA A 161 9.97 1.06 -3.40
CA ALA A 161 9.09 1.23 -2.26
C ALA A 161 9.60 0.48 -1.03
N ARG A 162 9.64 1.18 0.10
CA ARG A 162 10.02 0.64 1.41
C ARG A 162 8.88 0.79 2.40
N ILE A 163 8.37 -0.34 2.89
CA ILE A 163 7.20 -0.39 3.77
C ILE A 163 7.62 -0.97 5.13
N VAL A 164 7.31 -0.27 6.22
CA VAL A 164 7.71 -0.64 7.58
C VAL A 164 6.56 -0.43 8.55
N ASN A 165 6.25 -1.43 9.39
CA ASN A 165 5.24 -1.31 10.45
C ASN A 165 3.90 -0.77 9.93
N SER A 166 3.46 -1.20 8.75
CA SER A 166 2.29 -0.60 8.09
C SER A 166 1.22 -1.64 7.79
N THR A 167 -0.01 -1.18 7.66
CA THR A 167 -1.17 -2.04 7.40
C THR A 167 -1.76 -1.71 6.02
N PHE A 168 -1.87 -2.73 5.16
CA PHE A 168 -2.62 -2.67 3.90
C PHE A 168 -3.84 -3.57 4.03
N SER A 169 -5.04 -2.99 4.07
CA SER A 169 -6.27 -3.74 4.36
C SER A 169 -7.41 -3.42 3.43
N GLY A 170 -8.05 -4.44 2.86
CA GLY A 170 -9.27 -4.24 2.07
C GLY A 170 -9.09 -3.43 0.79
N ASN A 171 -7.85 -3.24 0.31
CA ASN A 171 -7.62 -2.55 -0.96
C ASN A 171 -7.99 -3.46 -2.13
N THR A 172 -8.49 -2.88 -3.21
CA THR A 172 -9.01 -3.61 -4.37
C THR A 172 -8.40 -3.08 -5.67
N ALA A 173 -7.95 -4.00 -6.52
CA ALA A 173 -7.54 -3.74 -7.89
C ALA A 173 -8.46 -4.51 -8.84
N ASN A 174 -8.84 -3.97 -10.00
CA ASN A 174 -9.55 -4.76 -11.03
C ASN A 174 -8.62 -5.64 -11.88
N HIS A 175 -7.31 -5.45 -11.76
CA HIS A 175 -6.32 -6.33 -12.36
C HIS A 175 -5.52 -7.04 -11.25
N ASN A 176 -4.23 -6.78 -11.13
CA ASN A 176 -3.38 -7.44 -10.15
C ASN A 176 -3.11 -6.59 -8.91
N GLY A 177 -2.64 -7.24 -7.84
CA GLY A 177 -2.08 -6.52 -6.70
C GLY A 177 -3.14 -5.73 -5.97
N GLY A 178 -4.14 -6.41 -5.38
CA GLY A 178 -5.17 -5.71 -4.60
C GLY A 178 -4.57 -4.81 -3.54
N GLY A 179 -3.58 -5.31 -2.80
CA GLY A 179 -2.75 -4.52 -1.90
C GLY A 179 -1.64 -3.80 -2.67
N ILE A 180 -0.74 -4.57 -3.28
CA ILE A 180 0.44 -4.05 -3.97
C ILE A 180 0.61 -4.73 -5.34
N GLU A 181 0.76 -3.93 -6.39
CA GLU A 181 1.30 -4.38 -7.68
C GLU A 181 2.70 -3.80 -7.86
N ASN A 182 3.68 -4.67 -8.05
CA ASN A 182 5.09 -4.30 -8.09
C ASN A 182 5.77 -4.68 -9.40
N PHE A 183 6.21 -3.68 -10.16
CA PHE A 183 7.01 -3.82 -11.38
C PHE A 183 8.47 -3.35 -11.16
N GLY A 184 8.78 -2.78 -9.99
CA GLY A 184 10.10 -2.30 -9.59
C GLY A 184 10.64 -3.09 -8.39
N SER A 185 11.05 -2.39 -7.33
CA SER A 185 11.53 -2.98 -6.08
C SER A 185 10.61 -2.64 -4.91
N VAL A 186 10.21 -3.65 -4.14
CA VAL A 186 9.44 -3.50 -2.91
C VAL A 186 10.11 -4.27 -1.77
N SER A 187 10.42 -3.57 -0.68
CA SER A 187 10.89 -4.18 0.57
C SER A 187 9.89 -3.94 1.68
N ILE A 188 9.40 -5.01 2.30
CA ILE A 188 8.38 -4.95 3.36
C ILE A 188 8.91 -5.54 4.65
N PHE A 189 8.81 -4.76 5.72
CA PHE A 189 9.24 -5.14 7.06
C PHE A 189 8.08 -5.01 8.02
N ASN A 190 7.89 -6.01 8.87
CA ASN A 190 7.04 -5.91 10.05
C ASN A 190 5.63 -5.38 9.71
N SER A 191 5.04 -5.79 8.59
CA SER A 191 3.80 -5.17 8.09
C SER A 191 2.72 -6.22 7.92
N THR A 192 1.47 -5.76 7.81
CA THR A 192 0.30 -6.63 7.68
C THR A 192 -0.47 -6.29 6.42
N LEU A 193 -0.53 -7.22 5.47
CA LEU A 193 -1.26 -7.11 4.20
C LEU A 193 -2.36 -8.16 4.18
N VAL A 194 -3.59 -7.76 4.46
CA VAL A 194 -4.71 -8.69 4.64
C VAL A 194 -5.98 -8.19 3.96
N LEU A 195 -6.87 -9.11 3.60
CA LEU A 195 -8.19 -8.79 3.04
C LEU A 195 -8.15 -7.97 1.74
N ASN A 196 -7.00 -7.86 1.08
CA ASN A 196 -6.88 -7.17 -0.19
C ASN A 196 -7.36 -8.08 -1.33
N ARG A 197 -7.81 -7.48 -2.43
CA ARG A 197 -8.49 -8.18 -3.52
C ARG A 197 -8.01 -7.77 -4.90
N ALA A 198 -7.59 -8.76 -5.69
CA ALA A 198 -7.39 -8.64 -7.13
C ALA A 198 -8.64 -9.15 -7.84
N ASN A 199 -9.42 -8.29 -8.47
CA ASN A 199 -10.71 -8.62 -9.03
C ASN A 199 -10.73 -8.48 -10.55
N GLU A 200 -10.48 -9.57 -11.28
CA GLU A 200 -11.02 -9.67 -12.63
C GLU A 200 -12.55 -9.86 -12.53
N ASP A 201 -13.26 -8.73 -12.46
CA ASP A 201 -14.19 -8.30 -13.49
C ASP A 201 -15.56 -7.77 -13.02
N ALA A 202 -16.01 -6.75 -13.76
CA ALA A 202 -17.42 -6.43 -14.03
C ALA A 202 -17.83 -6.76 -15.49
N LEU A 203 -16.95 -7.39 -16.28
CA LEU A 203 -16.98 -7.61 -17.75
C LEU A 203 -16.72 -9.07 -18.22
N GLY A 204 -16.62 -10.06 -17.31
CA GLY A 204 -16.62 -11.50 -17.63
C GLY A 204 -15.36 -12.17 -18.25
N ALA A 205 -14.15 -11.63 -18.15
CA ALA A 205 -12.93 -12.36 -18.51
C ALA A 205 -12.58 -13.44 -17.45
N PRO A 206 -12.08 -14.63 -17.84
CA PRO A 206 -11.94 -15.77 -16.91
C PRO A 206 -10.57 -15.98 -16.21
N ASN A 207 -9.52 -15.14 -16.39
CA ASN A 207 -8.14 -15.41 -15.87
C ASN A 207 -7.20 -14.21 -15.47
N GLY A 208 -7.66 -13.07 -15.00
CA GLY A 208 -6.98 -11.79 -15.24
C GLY A 208 -6.43 -11.04 -14.03
N GLY A 209 -6.88 -11.36 -12.82
CA GLY A 209 -6.41 -10.71 -11.59
C GLY A 209 -5.67 -11.69 -10.69
N SER A 210 -4.41 -11.40 -10.39
CA SER A 210 -3.54 -12.20 -9.52
C SER A 210 -2.93 -11.38 -8.38
N GLY A 211 -2.55 -12.04 -7.30
CA GLY A 211 -1.91 -11.44 -6.15
C GLY A 211 -2.83 -10.48 -5.42
N GLY A 212 -3.92 -10.99 -4.84
CA GLY A 212 -4.84 -10.21 -4.02
C GLY A 212 -4.10 -9.37 -2.97
N GLY A 213 -3.11 -9.95 -2.31
CA GLY A 213 -2.21 -9.22 -1.40
C GLY A 213 -1.12 -8.50 -2.20
N ILE A 214 -0.23 -9.27 -2.81
CA ILE A 214 0.91 -8.77 -3.56
C ILE A 214 0.99 -9.49 -4.91
N HIS A 215 1.11 -8.71 -5.99
CA HIS A 215 1.53 -9.21 -7.29
C HIS A 215 2.89 -8.62 -7.67
N THR A 216 3.82 -9.46 -8.09
CA THR A 216 5.15 -9.03 -8.57
C THR A 216 5.28 -9.35 -10.06
N LEU A 217 5.70 -8.41 -10.90
CA LEU A 217 5.98 -8.70 -12.31
C LEU A 217 7.24 -9.56 -12.44
N SER A 218 7.32 -10.39 -13.48
CA SER A 218 8.55 -11.12 -13.78
C SER A 218 9.73 -10.15 -13.95
N GLY A 219 10.82 -10.39 -13.20
CA GLY A 219 12.01 -9.53 -13.18
C GLY A 219 11.96 -8.37 -12.18
N ALA A 220 10.81 -8.10 -11.56
CA ALA A 220 10.70 -7.20 -10.42
C ALA A 220 11.18 -7.89 -9.12
N PHE A 221 11.48 -7.09 -8.10
CA PHE A 221 12.04 -7.56 -6.84
C PHE A 221 11.08 -7.29 -5.69
N THR A 222 10.72 -8.34 -4.94
CA THR A 222 9.90 -8.24 -3.73
C THR A 222 10.60 -9.00 -2.61
N GLU A 223 10.85 -8.35 -1.47
CA GLU A 223 11.39 -8.97 -0.26
C GLU A 223 10.52 -8.69 0.96
N LEU A 224 10.38 -9.71 1.82
CA LEU A 224 9.50 -9.69 2.99
C LEU A 224 10.26 -10.13 4.24
N TYR A 225 10.09 -9.39 5.32
CA TYR A 225 10.64 -9.72 6.63
C TYR A 225 9.63 -9.48 7.73
N ASN A 226 9.44 -10.46 8.63
CA ASN A 226 8.52 -10.36 9.77
C ASN A 226 7.11 -9.91 9.34
N THR A 227 6.67 -10.23 8.12
CA THR A 227 5.47 -9.65 7.51
C THR A 227 4.36 -10.70 7.41
N ILE A 228 3.11 -10.27 7.58
CA ILE A 228 1.92 -11.10 7.42
C ILE A 228 1.27 -10.75 6.08
N VAL A 229 1.11 -11.74 5.20
CA VAL A 229 0.32 -11.64 3.97
C VAL A 229 -0.71 -12.77 3.99
N ALA A 230 -1.94 -12.48 4.39
CA ALA A 230 -2.95 -13.54 4.62
C ALA A 230 -4.38 -13.09 4.33
N GLY A 231 -5.21 -14.04 3.90
CA GLY A 231 -6.64 -13.81 3.67
C GLY A 231 -6.92 -12.83 2.54
N ASN A 232 -5.94 -12.62 1.65
CA ASN A 232 -6.13 -11.86 0.43
C ASN A 232 -6.67 -12.78 -0.66
N ARG A 233 -7.41 -12.21 -1.61
CA ARG A 233 -8.19 -13.02 -2.57
C ARG A 233 -8.12 -12.51 -3.99
N ARG A 234 -8.45 -13.39 -4.92
CA ARG A 234 -8.82 -13.03 -6.28
C ARG A 234 -10.30 -13.30 -6.58
N PHE A 235 -10.86 -12.60 -7.58
CA PHE A 235 -12.25 -12.73 -8.08
C PHE A 235 -13.32 -12.41 -7.03
N ALA A 236 -14.61 -12.61 -7.34
CA ALA A 236 -15.78 -12.44 -6.45
C ALA A 236 -15.82 -13.34 -5.20
N ASN A 237 -14.75 -13.25 -4.40
CA ASN A 237 -14.66 -13.52 -2.97
C ASN A 237 -14.30 -14.95 -2.52
N THR A 238 -13.84 -15.85 -3.40
CA THR A 238 -13.68 -17.27 -2.99
C THR A 238 -12.29 -17.88 -3.17
N VAL A 239 -11.37 -17.28 -3.93
CA VAL A 239 -10.06 -17.89 -4.16
C VAL A 239 -8.98 -17.13 -3.42
N ASP A 240 -8.28 -17.80 -2.52
CA ASP A 240 -7.14 -17.23 -1.79
C ASP A 240 -5.99 -16.92 -2.76
N ASP A 241 -5.41 -15.74 -2.62
CA ASP A 241 -4.34 -15.25 -3.49
C ASP A 241 -3.49 -14.23 -2.74
N ASP A 242 -2.62 -14.73 -1.86
CA ASP A 242 -1.82 -13.89 -0.99
C ASP A 242 -0.67 -13.22 -1.75
N ILE A 243 0.15 -14.01 -2.44
CA ILE A 243 1.29 -13.53 -3.21
C ILE A 243 1.39 -14.30 -4.54
N ASN A 244 1.44 -13.57 -5.66
CA ASN A 244 1.50 -14.17 -6.99
C ASN A 244 2.40 -13.38 -7.96
N GLY A 245 2.62 -13.93 -9.16
CA GLY A 245 3.51 -13.40 -10.19
C GLY A 245 4.94 -13.91 -10.05
N GLY A 246 5.92 -13.01 -10.20
CA GLY A 246 7.34 -13.27 -10.00
C GLY A 246 7.66 -13.78 -8.59
N MET A 247 8.76 -14.53 -8.47
CA MET A 247 9.18 -15.09 -7.19
C MET A 247 9.61 -13.99 -6.22
N VAL A 248 9.14 -14.08 -4.99
CA VAL A 248 9.68 -13.32 -3.85
C VAL A 248 11.13 -13.73 -3.64
N PHE A 249 11.96 -12.79 -3.19
CA PHE A 249 13.35 -13.05 -2.86
C PHE A 249 13.47 -14.22 -1.87
N ALA A 250 14.26 -15.23 -2.24
CA ALA A 250 14.38 -16.47 -1.46
C ALA A 250 14.92 -16.26 -0.03
N GLY A 251 15.65 -15.17 0.22
CA GLY A 251 16.12 -14.80 1.56
C GLY A 251 15.07 -14.11 2.44
N SER A 252 13.85 -13.91 1.95
CA SER A 252 12.73 -13.41 2.76
C SER A 252 12.49 -14.35 3.94
N SER A 253 12.37 -13.79 5.14
CA SER A 253 12.47 -14.55 6.39
C SER A 253 11.40 -14.14 7.40
N PHE A 254 10.99 -15.08 8.25
CA PHE A 254 10.04 -14.85 9.35
C PHE A 254 8.67 -14.29 8.90
N ASN A 255 8.21 -14.62 7.70
CA ASN A 255 6.90 -14.17 7.21
C ASN A 255 5.79 -15.16 7.53
N ILE A 256 4.55 -14.70 7.59
CA ILE A 256 3.37 -15.57 7.56
C ILE A 256 2.67 -15.35 6.24
N VAL A 257 2.56 -16.39 5.42
CA VAL A 257 1.73 -16.39 4.22
C VAL A 257 0.55 -17.33 4.42
N GLY A 258 -0.67 -16.80 4.28
CA GLY A 258 -1.91 -17.50 4.60
C GLY A 258 -2.13 -18.74 3.74
N ASN A 259 -1.84 -18.67 2.44
CA ASN A 259 -2.05 -19.75 1.49
C ASN A 259 -0.73 -20.31 0.94
N ALA A 260 -0.61 -21.64 0.94
CA ALA A 260 0.62 -22.31 0.50
C ALA A 260 0.79 -22.38 -1.02
N VAL A 261 -0.29 -22.31 -1.79
CA VAL A 261 -0.25 -22.33 -3.26
C VAL A 261 0.12 -20.96 -3.82
N THR A 262 -0.37 -19.89 -3.20
CA THR A 262 -0.13 -18.50 -3.57
C THR A 262 0.87 -17.84 -2.61
N SER A 263 1.98 -18.54 -2.35
CA SER A 263 3.00 -18.08 -1.41
C SER A 263 4.10 -17.20 -2.02
N GLY A 264 3.99 -16.87 -3.31
CA GLY A 264 5.05 -16.17 -4.04
C GLY A 264 6.37 -16.94 -4.13
N GLY A 265 6.33 -18.26 -3.96
CA GLY A 265 7.51 -19.12 -3.94
C GLY A 265 8.16 -19.28 -2.56
N LEU A 266 7.58 -18.70 -1.49
CA LEU A 266 8.01 -18.98 -0.13
C LEU A 266 7.58 -20.38 0.30
N THR A 267 8.46 -21.07 1.04
CA THR A 267 8.24 -22.42 1.54
C THR A 267 8.14 -22.42 3.06
N ASP A 268 7.24 -23.23 3.60
CA ASP A 268 7.08 -23.41 5.05
C ASP A 268 8.39 -23.88 5.69
N ALA A 269 8.67 -23.37 6.90
CA ALA A 269 9.87 -23.59 7.70
C ALA A 269 11.22 -23.15 7.09
N VAL A 270 11.30 -22.85 5.79
CA VAL A 270 12.49 -22.26 5.17
C VAL A 270 12.61 -20.80 5.60
N ASN A 271 13.77 -20.40 6.11
CA ASN A 271 14.02 -19.06 6.67
C ASN A 271 12.98 -18.64 7.72
N SER A 272 12.47 -19.61 8.48
CA SER A 272 11.44 -19.42 9.49
C SER A 272 10.11 -18.85 8.96
N ASN A 273 9.86 -18.92 7.65
CA ASN A 273 8.56 -18.60 7.09
C ASN A 273 7.50 -19.62 7.55
N ILE A 274 6.29 -19.14 7.78
CA ILE A 274 5.11 -19.97 8.05
C ILE A 274 4.21 -19.83 6.83
N VAL A 275 3.96 -20.92 6.12
CA VAL A 275 3.23 -20.90 4.85
C VAL A 275 2.09 -21.93 4.91
N GLY A 276 0.86 -21.45 4.82
CA GLY A 276 -0.33 -22.30 5.02
C GLY A 276 -0.35 -22.97 6.39
N VAL A 277 -0.81 -24.23 6.42
CA VAL A 277 -0.80 -25.09 7.61
C VAL A 277 0.20 -26.23 7.39
N GLY A 278 1.45 -26.01 7.78
CA GLY A 278 2.52 -27.00 7.56
C GLY A 278 2.91 -27.14 6.08
N GLY A 279 2.89 -26.03 5.32
CA GLY A 279 3.22 -26.02 3.89
C GLY A 279 2.08 -26.45 2.96
N ILE A 280 0.87 -26.67 3.48
CA ILE A 280 -0.29 -27.04 2.67
C ILE A 280 -1.51 -26.17 2.96
N GLY A 281 -2.39 -26.05 1.96
CA GLY A 281 -3.69 -25.40 2.08
C GLY A 281 -3.63 -23.93 2.53
N THR A 282 -4.72 -23.47 3.15
CA THR A 282 -4.87 -22.11 3.68
C THR A 282 -4.97 -22.13 5.19
N ARG A 283 -4.21 -21.25 5.87
CA ARG A 283 -4.41 -20.87 7.25
C ARG A 283 -5.45 -19.75 7.32
N ALA A 284 -6.54 -19.99 8.03
CA ALA A 284 -7.62 -19.01 8.16
C ALA A 284 -7.12 -17.72 8.83
N LEU A 285 -7.40 -16.56 8.20
CA LEU A 285 -6.97 -15.24 8.67
C LEU A 285 -7.33 -14.98 10.15
N ALA A 286 -8.53 -15.38 10.57
CA ALA A 286 -9.03 -15.17 11.93
C ALA A 286 -8.24 -15.92 13.02
N THR A 287 -7.33 -16.83 12.63
CA THR A 287 -6.38 -17.49 13.54
C THR A 287 -5.04 -16.75 13.66
N ILE A 288 -4.82 -15.73 12.83
CA ILE A 288 -3.58 -14.96 12.75
C ILE A 288 -3.79 -13.56 13.33
N VAL A 289 -4.78 -12.83 12.80
CA VAL A 289 -5.13 -11.46 13.21
C VAL A 289 -6.65 -11.30 13.31
N SER A 290 -7.09 -10.29 14.06
CA SER A 290 -8.48 -9.84 14.06
C SER A 290 -8.86 -9.42 12.63
N PRO A 291 -9.95 -9.94 12.03
CA PRO A 291 -10.36 -9.55 10.68
C PRO A 291 -10.87 -8.10 10.63
N THR A 292 -11.21 -7.51 11.76
CA THR A 292 -11.66 -6.12 11.85
C THR A 292 -10.45 -5.20 11.89
N LEU A 293 -10.33 -4.33 10.89
CA LEU A 293 -9.44 -3.17 10.96
C LEU A 293 -10.01 -2.22 12.01
N GLY A 294 -9.24 -1.92 13.04
CA GLY A 294 -9.75 -1.18 14.19
C GLY A 294 -8.70 -0.32 14.87
N ASP A 295 -9.18 0.53 15.76
CA ASP A 295 -8.33 1.28 16.67
C ASP A 295 -7.86 0.34 17.78
N ASN A 296 -6.60 -0.07 17.69
CA ASN A 296 -5.94 -0.88 18.71
C ASN A 296 -4.88 -0.07 19.46
N GLY A 297 -5.05 1.26 19.48
CA GLY A 297 -4.09 2.24 19.95
C GLY A 297 -3.14 2.73 18.84
N GLY A 298 -2.49 3.86 19.10
CA GLY A 298 -1.52 4.48 18.18
C GLY A 298 -2.14 5.46 17.17
N PRO A 299 -1.35 5.95 16.19
CA PRO A 299 -1.79 7.01 15.29
C PRO A 299 -2.67 6.53 14.12
N THR A 300 -2.70 5.24 13.81
CA THR A 300 -3.40 4.68 12.65
C THR A 300 -4.04 3.32 12.97
N LEU A 301 -5.10 2.94 12.24
CA LEU A 301 -5.83 1.68 12.47
C LEU A 301 -4.97 0.46 12.12
N THR A 302 -5.12 -0.63 12.86
CA THR A 302 -4.34 -1.87 12.68
C THR A 302 -5.21 -3.12 12.76
N HIS A 303 -4.64 -4.26 12.35
CA HIS A 303 -5.16 -5.58 12.69
C HIS A 303 -4.36 -6.16 13.85
N ALA A 304 -4.99 -6.32 15.02
CA ALA A 304 -4.34 -6.92 16.19
C ALA A 304 -4.10 -8.43 16.01
N LEU A 305 -3.00 -8.95 16.56
CA LEU A 305 -2.79 -10.40 16.67
C LEU A 305 -3.84 -11.01 17.60
N VAL A 306 -4.41 -12.16 17.21
CA VAL A 306 -5.36 -12.88 18.06
C VAL A 306 -4.65 -13.75 19.09
N ALA A 307 -5.31 -14.05 20.21
CA ALA A 307 -4.78 -14.98 21.21
C ALA A 307 -4.43 -16.34 20.59
N GLY A 308 -3.21 -16.83 20.85
CA GLY A 308 -2.70 -18.07 20.27
C GLY A 308 -2.26 -17.97 18.81
N SER A 309 -2.21 -16.76 18.24
CA SER A 309 -1.72 -16.55 16.88
C SER A 309 -0.28 -17.04 16.72
N VAL A 310 0.01 -17.63 15.57
CA VAL A 310 1.37 -18.01 15.16
C VAL A 310 2.28 -16.81 14.88
N GLY A 311 1.73 -15.60 14.84
CA GLY A 311 2.51 -14.36 14.75
C GLY A 311 3.14 -13.91 16.06
N ILE A 312 2.72 -14.49 17.18
CA ILE A 312 3.17 -14.10 18.51
C ILE A 312 4.52 -14.74 18.84
N ASN A 313 5.48 -13.93 19.31
CA ASN A 313 6.84 -14.28 19.70
C ASN A 313 7.56 -15.13 18.65
N SER A 314 7.33 -14.82 17.37
CA SER A 314 7.81 -15.65 16.25
C SER A 314 8.58 -14.89 15.19
N GLY A 315 8.84 -13.59 15.39
CA GLY A 315 9.63 -12.73 14.51
C GLY A 315 11.14 -12.83 14.74
N GLY A 316 11.91 -12.44 13.72
CA GLY A 316 13.36 -12.39 13.74
C GLY A 316 13.89 -10.98 14.03
N VAL A 317 14.49 -10.79 15.21
CA VAL A 317 15.06 -9.49 15.65
C VAL A 317 16.16 -8.95 14.73
N GLY A 318 16.94 -9.83 14.10
CA GLY A 318 18.00 -9.45 13.17
C GLY A 318 17.51 -8.84 11.86
N PHE A 319 16.19 -8.91 11.60
CA PHE A 319 15.56 -8.34 10.41
C PHE A 319 14.75 -7.07 10.72
N LEU A 320 14.87 -6.52 11.94
CA LEU A 320 14.37 -5.18 12.22
C LEU A 320 15.22 -4.14 11.49
N PRO A 321 14.61 -3.23 10.73
CA PRO A 321 15.35 -2.11 10.16
C PRO A 321 16.01 -1.26 11.23
N ALA A 322 17.16 -0.68 10.89
CA ALA A 322 17.87 0.25 11.78
C ALA A 322 16.94 1.39 12.23
N GLY A 323 16.93 1.67 13.54
CA GLY A 323 16.11 2.73 14.14
C GLY A 323 14.64 2.36 14.39
N VAL A 324 14.18 1.17 13.98
CA VAL A 324 12.82 0.70 14.28
C VAL A 324 12.80 0.08 15.67
N THR A 325 12.20 0.79 16.62
CA THR A 325 12.09 0.37 18.03
C THR A 325 10.65 0.12 18.48
N THR A 326 9.68 0.60 17.72
CA THR A 326 8.25 0.50 18.01
C THR A 326 7.49 -0.18 16.88
N ASP A 327 6.27 -0.64 17.16
CA ASP A 327 5.35 -1.19 16.17
C ASP A 327 4.57 -0.08 15.46
N GLN A 328 3.53 -0.42 14.69
CA GLN A 328 2.71 0.58 14.00
C GLN A 328 2.10 1.62 14.94
N ARG A 329 1.81 1.20 16.17
CA ARG A 329 1.05 1.98 17.15
C ARG A 329 1.95 2.84 18.03
N GLY A 330 3.27 2.68 17.91
CA GLY A 330 4.25 3.35 18.75
C GLY A 330 4.58 2.59 20.05
N PHE A 331 4.11 1.35 20.21
CA PHE A 331 4.51 0.52 21.36
C PHE A 331 5.85 -0.16 21.10
N PRO A 332 6.71 -0.38 22.12
CA PRO A 332 7.99 -1.04 21.94
C PRO A 332 7.87 -2.41 21.28
N ARG A 333 8.67 -2.68 20.24
CA ARG A 333 8.75 -4.00 19.58
C ARG A 333 9.53 -5.06 20.35
N LEU A 334 10.36 -4.62 21.28
CA LEU A 334 11.26 -5.50 22.01
C LEU A 334 10.93 -5.41 23.49
N ASN A 335 10.04 -6.29 23.93
CA ASN A 335 9.80 -6.58 25.35
C ASN A 335 10.03 -8.07 25.67
N GLY A 336 10.97 -8.70 24.96
CA GLY A 336 11.32 -10.11 25.10
C GLY A 336 11.64 -10.76 23.75
N ILE A 337 10.61 -11.09 22.97
CA ILE A 337 10.68 -11.70 21.64
C ILE A 337 9.80 -10.86 20.70
N LEU A 338 10.17 -10.82 19.41
CA LEU A 338 9.49 -10.02 18.40
C LEU A 338 8.25 -10.74 17.84
N ASP A 339 7.17 -10.00 17.58
CA ASP A 339 6.01 -10.45 16.82
C ASP A 339 6.12 -10.16 15.31
N ARG A 340 5.41 -10.98 14.53
CA ARG A 340 5.25 -10.77 13.08
C ARG A 340 4.07 -9.87 12.78
N GLY A 341 4.18 -9.10 11.71
CA GLY A 341 3.18 -8.14 11.26
C GLY A 341 3.39 -6.77 11.87
N ALA A 342 2.41 -5.88 11.66
CA ALA A 342 2.46 -4.47 12.09
C ALA A 342 2.23 -4.24 13.60
N PHE A 343 1.82 -5.28 14.32
CA PHE A 343 1.35 -5.22 15.70
C PHE A 343 2.24 -6.06 16.62
N GLU A 344 2.54 -5.55 17.82
CA GLU A 344 3.29 -6.25 18.88
C GLU A 344 2.44 -6.46 20.15
N LEU A 345 2.49 -7.62 20.81
CA LEU A 345 1.77 -7.87 22.09
C LEU A 345 2.61 -7.65 23.34
#